data_AF-A0A355A8U8-F1
#
_entry.id   AF-A0A355A8U8-F1
#
_cell.length_a   1.000
_cell.length_b   1.000
_cell.length_c   1.000
_cell.angle_alpha   90.00
_cell.angle_beta   90.00
_cell.angle_gamma   90.00
#
_symmetry.space_group_name_H-M   'P 1'
#
loop_
_entity.id
_entity.type
_entity.pdbx_description
1 polymer ?
#
loop_
_entity_poly.entity_id
_entity_poly.type
_entity_poly.pdbx_seq_one_letter_code
_entity_poly.pdbx_strand_id
1 'polypeptide(L)'
;MYMFCIMHYYLIIALQGYCIYHALKSKNDYYWIFIILFIPVIGSIIYLFTQAFNKRDLENVQSEIVAIINPTKKVLDLKKQLDFSETFQNKVSLADAFLEIKDYQNAITYYEDAIDSLFSGDVYVISNLIKAHFFNENYESVLKYIQVLKDKKATIKPENLLHYGLSLDNLGKTELAENEFKKINISFSNYHERLILAKHLINKNKKDEAKEILQKVYEESTRFSRDIAKINRHTINNVKSLLKTL
;
A
#
# COMPACT_ATOMS: atom_id res chain seq x y z
N MET A 1 42.94 29.41 -18.73
CA MET A 1 43.18 29.31 -17.27
C MET A 1 42.72 30.56 -16.52
N TYR A 2 43.21 31.76 -16.85
CA TYR A 2 42.77 33.03 -16.22
C TYR A 2 41.25 33.28 -16.26
N MET A 3 40.61 33.05 -17.40
CA MET A 3 39.17 33.27 -17.57
C MET A 3 38.31 32.30 -16.73
N PHE A 4 38.83 31.11 -16.45
CA PHE A 4 38.15 30.11 -15.61
C PHE A 4 38.17 30.54 -14.13
N CYS A 5 39.30 31.02 -13.63
CA CYS A 5 39.43 31.53 -12.26
C CYS A 5 38.52 32.74 -12.00
N ILE A 6 38.39 33.63 -12.99
CA ILE A 6 37.50 34.80 -12.91
C ILE A 6 36.03 34.39 -12.79
N MET A 7 35.61 33.38 -13.56
CA MET A 7 34.23 32.90 -13.54
C MET A 7 33.85 32.26 -12.18
N HIS A 8 34.78 31.52 -11.56
CA HIS A 8 34.58 30.93 -10.23
C HIS A 8 34.49 31.99 -9.14
N TYR A 9 35.31 33.04 -9.24
CA TYR A 9 35.29 34.15 -8.30
C TYR A 9 33.93 34.87 -8.29
N TYR A 10 33.35 35.14 -9.46
CA TYR A 10 32.01 35.74 -9.56
C TYR A 10 30.91 34.82 -9.04
N LEU A 11 31.02 33.51 -9.26
CA LEU A 11 30.06 32.53 -8.74
C LEU A 11 30.05 32.53 -7.20
N ILE A 12 31.23 32.59 -6.58
CA ILE A 12 31.37 32.64 -5.12
C ILE A 12 30.75 33.94 -4.57
N ILE A 13 31.02 35.07 -5.21
CA ILE A 13 30.44 36.37 -4.81
C ILE A 13 28.92 36.38 -4.97
N ALA A 14 28.40 35.84 -6.07
CA ALA A 14 26.96 35.74 -6.29
C ALA A 14 26.28 34.86 -5.23
N LEU A 15 26.91 33.73 -4.88
CA LEU A 15 26.45 32.83 -3.82
C LEU A 15 26.45 33.49 -2.44
N GLN A 16 27.54 34.20 -2.09
CA GLN A 16 27.61 34.97 -0.85
C GLN A 16 26.55 36.05 -0.79
N GLY A 17 26.38 36.83 -1.87
CA GLY A 17 25.38 37.87 -1.97
C GLY A 17 23.96 37.34 -1.75
N TYR A 18 23.64 36.19 -2.35
CA TYR A 18 22.36 35.50 -2.12
C TYR A 18 22.17 35.08 -0.67
N CYS A 19 23.18 34.44 -0.05
CA CYS A 19 23.10 33.97 1.32
C CYS A 19 22.94 35.14 2.32
N ILE A 20 23.67 36.24 2.12
CA ILE A 20 23.59 37.44 2.96
C ILE A 20 22.23 38.13 2.80
N TYR A 21 21.72 38.26 1.56
CA TYR A 21 20.38 38.79 1.32
C TYR A 21 19.30 37.97 2.03
N HIS A 22 19.38 36.64 1.92
CA HIS A 22 18.46 35.72 2.60
C HIS A 22 18.57 35.86 4.13
N ALA A 23 19.78 35.96 4.67
CA ALA A 23 20.02 36.14 6.11
C ALA A 23 19.42 37.43 6.66
N LEU A 24 19.59 38.55 5.94
CA LEU A 24 18.99 39.84 6.30
C LEU A 24 17.46 39.79 6.30
N LYS A 25 16.86 39.07 5.35
CA LYS A 25 15.40 38.92 5.26
C LYS A 25 14.83 38.03 6.37
N SER A 26 15.61 37.07 6.87
CA SER A 26 15.19 36.11 7.92
C SER A 26 15.14 36.71 9.34
N LYS A 27 15.51 37.98 9.52
CA LYS A 27 15.41 38.84 10.73
C LYS A 27 16.01 38.34 12.06
N ASN A 28 16.43 37.09 12.19
CA ASN A 28 16.82 36.50 13.48
C ASN A 28 18.27 36.02 13.59
N ASP A 29 19.07 36.16 12.52
CA ASP A 29 20.32 35.40 12.35
C ASP A 29 21.48 36.25 11.79
N TYR A 30 21.59 37.53 12.19
CA TYR A 30 22.63 38.46 11.71
C TYR A 30 24.07 37.98 11.93
N TYR A 31 24.30 37.10 12.90
CA TYR A 31 25.61 36.47 13.14
C TYR A 31 26.12 35.69 11.92
N TRP A 32 25.23 35.09 11.11
CA TRP A 32 25.61 34.35 9.90
C TRP A 32 26.22 35.22 8.82
N ILE A 33 25.88 36.51 8.78
CA ILE A 33 26.44 37.45 7.80
C ILE A 33 27.96 37.57 8.01
N PHE A 34 28.42 37.62 9.25
CA PHE A 34 29.84 37.65 9.57
C PHE A 34 30.55 36.34 9.18
N ILE A 35 29.93 35.19 9.44
CA ILE A 35 30.49 33.88 9.04
C ILE A 35 30.64 33.78 7.52
N ILE A 36 29.60 34.18 6.77
CA ILE A 36 29.61 34.14 5.30
C ILE A 36 30.62 35.13 4.72
N LEU A 37 30.82 36.28 5.35
CA LEU A 37 31.76 37.30 4.89
C LEU A 37 33.23 36.87 5.06
N PHE A 38 33.59 36.35 6.24
CA PHE A 38 34.97 35.97 6.57
C PHE A 38 35.36 34.58 6.07
N ILE A 39 34.38 33.70 5.82
CA ILE A 39 34.62 32.34 5.29
C ILE A 39 33.67 32.10 4.10
N PRO A 40 33.97 32.68 2.91
CA PRO A 40 33.06 32.76 1.78
C PRO A 40 32.39 31.46 1.34
N VAL A 41 33.20 30.47 0.97
CA VAL A 41 32.72 29.23 0.36
C VAL A 41 32.06 28.35 1.41
N ILE A 42 32.76 28.09 2.52
CA ILE A 42 32.30 27.18 3.56
C ILE A 42 31.12 27.79 4.33
N GLY A 43 31.16 29.08 4.65
CA GLY A 43 30.08 29.79 5.34
C GLY A 43 28.79 29.82 4.53
N SER A 44 28.87 30.07 3.21
CA SER A 44 27.70 29.99 2.32
C SER A 44 27.11 28.59 2.22
N ILE A 45 27.96 27.55 2.13
CA ILE A 45 27.49 26.15 2.06
C ILE A 45 26.76 25.79 3.36
N ILE A 46 27.37 26.02 4.51
CA ILE A 46 26.76 25.68 5.81
C ILE A 46 25.43 26.43 5.96
N TYR A 47 25.40 27.74 5.66
CA TYR A 47 24.18 28.54 5.76
C TYR A 47 23.04 28.00 4.90
N LEU A 48 23.32 27.60 3.65
CA LEU A 48 22.30 27.04 2.77
C LEU A 48 21.67 25.78 3.37
N PHE A 49 22.49 24.85 3.86
CA PHE A 49 22.00 23.61 4.47
C PHE A 49 21.26 23.83 5.78
N THR A 50 21.77 24.70 6.66
CA THR A 50 21.21 24.84 8.01
C THR A 50 20.05 25.83 8.08
N GLN A 51 20.01 26.83 7.20
CA GLN A 51 19.08 27.96 7.30
C GLN A 51 18.21 28.16 6.06
N ALA A 52 18.74 27.95 4.85
CA ALA A 52 17.96 28.16 3.63
C ALA A 52 17.01 26.98 3.31
N PHE A 53 17.46 25.74 3.54
CA PHE A 53 16.68 24.53 3.22
C PHE A 53 15.86 23.96 4.39
N ASN A 54 16.07 24.45 5.61
CA ASN A 54 15.92 23.59 6.79
C ASN A 54 14.56 23.62 7.52
N LYS A 55 13.46 24.02 6.89
CA LYS A 55 12.12 23.99 7.57
C LYS A 55 10.95 23.40 6.79
N ARG A 56 11.09 23.10 5.50
CA ARG A 56 10.01 22.43 4.73
C ARG A 56 10.48 21.20 3.96
N ASP A 57 11.74 21.17 3.53
CA ASP A 57 12.27 20.03 2.79
C ASP A 57 12.63 18.84 3.69
N LEU A 58 12.95 19.07 4.97
CA LEU A 58 13.20 17.99 5.93
C LEU A 58 11.94 17.17 6.27
N GLU A 59 10.76 17.80 6.36
CA GLU A 59 9.50 17.07 6.64
C GLU A 59 9.09 16.19 5.44
N ASN A 60 9.33 16.67 4.20
CA ASN A 60 9.03 15.91 2.99
C ASN A 60 10.01 14.75 2.77
N VAL A 61 11.31 14.93 3.05
CA VAL A 61 12.31 13.85 2.90
C VAL A 61 12.22 12.80 4.01
N GLN A 62 11.86 13.19 5.25
CA GLN A 62 11.61 12.21 6.31
C GLN A 62 10.34 11.39 6.05
N SER A 63 9.26 11.97 5.52
CA SER A 63 8.02 11.23 5.29
C SER A 63 8.16 10.12 4.22
N GLU A 64 8.96 10.34 3.17
CA GLU A 64 9.22 9.31 2.15
C GLU A 64 10.20 8.23 2.61
N ILE A 65 11.24 8.58 3.37
CA ILE A 65 12.20 7.61 3.92
C ILE A 65 11.57 6.80 5.07
N VAL A 66 10.71 7.42 5.89
CA VAL A 66 9.94 6.72 6.92
C VAL A 66 8.95 5.76 6.27
N ALA A 67 8.28 6.08 5.16
CA ALA A 67 7.31 5.16 4.54
C ALA A 67 7.90 3.80 4.11
N ILE A 68 9.20 3.73 3.78
CA ILE A 68 9.88 2.48 3.39
C ILE A 68 10.53 1.78 4.61
N ILE A 69 11.00 2.53 5.61
CA ILE A 69 11.60 1.99 6.85
C ILE A 69 10.53 1.56 7.88
N ASN A 70 9.34 2.13 7.83
CA ASN A 70 8.27 1.99 8.83
C ASN A 70 7.60 0.60 8.85
N PRO A 71 7.29 -0.08 7.72
CA PRO A 71 6.61 -1.37 7.77
C PRO A 71 7.45 -2.45 8.47
N THR A 72 8.75 -2.49 8.22
CA THR A 72 9.66 -3.43 8.88
C THR A 72 9.87 -3.07 10.36
N LYS A 73 9.92 -1.77 10.70
CA LYS A 73 9.98 -1.33 12.10
C LYS A 73 8.71 -1.74 12.86
N LYS A 74 7.53 -1.61 12.26
CA LYS A 74 6.25 -2.06 12.84
C LYS A 74 6.30 -3.54 13.22
N VAL A 75 6.80 -4.40 12.33
CA VAL A 75 6.99 -5.82 12.62
C VAL A 75 7.94 -6.04 13.80
N LEU A 76 9.08 -5.35 13.84
CA LEU A 76 10.04 -5.46 14.95
C LEU A 76 9.44 -5.01 16.28
N ASP A 77 8.70 -3.92 16.30
CA ASP A 77 8.06 -3.39 17.51
C ASP A 77 6.94 -4.31 18.00
N LEU A 78 6.13 -4.86 17.10
CA LEU A 78 5.09 -5.83 17.43
C LEU A 78 5.66 -7.18 17.89
N LYS A 79 6.80 -7.60 17.33
CA LYS A 79 7.50 -8.81 17.81
C LYS A 79 7.96 -8.64 19.26
N LYS A 80 8.52 -7.49 19.61
CA LYS A 80 8.87 -7.18 21.02
C LYS A 80 7.65 -7.16 21.94
N GLN A 81 6.50 -6.66 21.45
CA GLN A 81 5.25 -6.68 22.24
C GLN A 81 4.76 -8.11 22.48
N LEU A 82 4.87 -8.98 21.47
CA LEU A 82 4.53 -10.39 21.60
C LEU A 82 5.50 -11.11 22.55
N ASP A 83 6.81 -10.85 22.44
CA ASP A 83 7.84 -11.40 23.34
C ASP A 83 7.60 -10.98 24.80
N PHE A 84 7.10 -9.77 25.02
CA PHE A 84 6.73 -9.29 26.36
C PHE A 84 5.42 -9.91 26.88
N SER A 85 4.45 -10.14 25.99
CA SER A 85 3.16 -10.71 26.36
C SER A 85 2.52 -11.48 25.20
N GLU A 86 2.40 -12.78 25.36
CA GLU A 86 1.88 -13.69 24.33
C GLU A 86 0.35 -13.73 24.33
N THR A 87 -0.28 -12.61 24.00
CA THR A 87 -1.75 -12.51 23.91
C THR A 87 -2.26 -12.77 22.49
N PHE A 88 -3.50 -13.22 22.37
CA PHE A 88 -4.22 -13.33 21.09
C PHE A 88 -4.08 -12.05 20.24
N GLN A 89 -4.36 -10.89 20.85
CA GLN A 89 -4.30 -9.62 20.14
C GLN A 89 -2.89 -9.30 19.64
N ASN A 90 -1.85 -9.58 20.42
CA ASN A 90 -0.46 -9.34 20.01
C ASN A 90 -0.06 -10.26 18.84
N LYS A 91 -0.50 -11.53 18.85
CA LYS A 91 -0.27 -12.46 17.72
C LYS A 91 -0.96 -11.97 16.45
N VAL A 92 -2.23 -11.60 16.56
CA VAL A 92 -3.02 -11.08 15.42
C VAL A 92 -2.43 -9.78 14.87
N SER A 93 -2.04 -8.85 15.74
CA SER A 93 -1.43 -7.58 15.29
C SER A 93 -0.08 -7.80 14.60
N LEU A 94 0.75 -8.73 15.09
CA LEU A 94 1.99 -9.10 14.41
C LEU A 94 1.72 -9.75 13.05
N ALA A 95 0.74 -10.67 12.97
CA ALA A 95 0.32 -11.29 11.73
C ALA A 95 -0.23 -10.27 10.70
N ASP A 96 -1.04 -9.30 11.14
CA ASP A 96 -1.53 -8.19 10.31
C ASP A 96 -0.35 -7.37 9.73
N ALA A 97 0.68 -7.10 10.53
CA ALA A 97 1.88 -6.39 10.06
C ALA A 97 2.69 -7.20 9.02
N PHE A 98 2.79 -8.53 9.18
CA PHE A 98 3.38 -9.39 8.16
C PHE A 98 2.55 -9.40 6.87
N LEU A 99 1.22 -9.44 6.98
CA LEU A 99 0.31 -9.40 5.84
C LEU A 99 0.44 -8.08 5.06
N GLU A 100 0.58 -6.95 5.76
CA GLU A 100 0.79 -5.62 5.17
C GLU A 100 2.08 -5.55 4.31
N ILE A 101 3.16 -6.18 4.76
CA ILE A 101 4.43 -6.25 4.01
C ILE A 101 4.48 -7.41 3.02
N LYS A 102 3.37 -8.13 2.83
CA LYS A 102 3.25 -9.29 1.93
C LYS A 102 4.14 -10.48 2.31
N ASP A 103 4.56 -10.55 3.56
CA ASP A 103 5.18 -11.75 4.12
C ASP A 103 4.09 -12.74 4.55
N TYR A 104 3.48 -13.37 3.55
CA TYR A 104 2.32 -14.22 3.74
C TYR A 104 2.63 -15.44 4.59
N GLN A 105 3.84 -15.98 4.48
CA GLN A 105 4.24 -17.16 5.25
C GLN A 105 4.25 -16.88 6.75
N ASN A 106 4.88 -15.77 7.19
CA ASN A 106 4.87 -15.40 8.61
C ASN A 106 3.47 -14.97 9.06
N ALA A 107 2.71 -14.26 8.22
CA ALA A 107 1.32 -13.92 8.54
C ALA A 107 0.48 -15.18 8.84
N ILE A 108 0.57 -16.21 7.98
CA ILE A 108 -0.10 -17.50 8.18
C ILE A 108 0.30 -18.12 9.51
N THR A 109 1.61 -18.23 9.79
CA THR A 109 2.11 -18.84 11.03
C THR A 109 1.52 -18.17 12.27
N TYR A 110 1.57 -16.85 12.35
CA TYR A 110 1.07 -16.13 13.53
C TYR A 110 -0.46 -16.09 13.62
N TYR A 111 -1.18 -16.07 12.51
CA TYR A 111 -2.63 -16.21 12.55
C TYR A 111 -3.08 -17.60 12.96
N GLU A 112 -2.46 -18.67 12.43
CA GLU A 112 -2.78 -20.06 12.80
C GLU A 112 -2.49 -20.34 14.28
N ASP A 113 -1.40 -19.78 14.80
CA ASP A 113 -1.06 -19.82 16.21
C ASP A 113 -2.04 -18.98 17.08
N ALA A 114 -2.61 -17.91 16.54
CA ALA A 114 -3.63 -17.13 17.24
C ALA A 114 -4.98 -17.84 17.36
N ILE A 115 -5.38 -18.66 16.36
CA ILE A 115 -6.68 -19.36 16.34
C ILE A 115 -6.63 -20.73 17.05
N ASP A 116 -5.98 -20.78 18.20
CA ASP A 116 -6.00 -21.94 19.09
C ASP A 116 -7.43 -22.38 19.48
N SER A 117 -7.58 -23.39 20.33
CA SER A 117 -8.90 -23.92 20.68
C SER A 117 -9.89 -22.85 21.19
N LEU A 118 -9.43 -21.79 21.85
CA LEU A 118 -10.28 -20.75 22.42
C LEU A 118 -10.77 -19.76 21.35
N PHE A 119 -9.95 -19.49 20.33
CA PHE A 119 -10.22 -18.52 19.26
C PHE A 119 -10.40 -19.16 17.86
N SER A 120 -10.57 -20.49 17.82
CA SER A 120 -10.64 -21.35 16.63
C SER A 120 -11.65 -20.97 15.54
N GLY A 121 -12.49 -19.96 15.76
CA GLY A 121 -12.98 -19.23 14.61
C GLY A 121 -13.51 -17.87 14.93
N ASP A 122 -12.59 -17.05 15.40
CA ASP A 122 -12.61 -15.63 15.16
C ASP A 122 -12.72 -15.36 13.64
N VAL A 123 -13.78 -14.67 13.23
CA VAL A 123 -14.10 -14.42 11.80
C VAL A 123 -13.08 -13.48 11.17
N TYR A 124 -12.51 -12.54 11.93
CA TYR A 124 -11.51 -11.61 11.42
C TYR A 124 -10.23 -12.35 11.07
N VAL A 125 -9.72 -13.17 12.00
CA VAL A 125 -8.49 -13.93 11.77
C VAL A 125 -8.67 -14.95 10.64
N ILE A 126 -9.79 -15.67 10.60
CA ILE A 126 -10.06 -16.60 9.50
C ILE A 126 -10.14 -15.85 8.15
N SER A 127 -10.75 -14.67 8.11
CA SER A 127 -10.80 -13.86 6.88
C SER A 127 -9.41 -13.46 6.39
N ASN A 128 -8.51 -13.09 7.31
CA ASN A 128 -7.13 -12.75 6.94
C ASN A 128 -6.28 -13.98 6.61
N LEU A 129 -6.53 -15.13 7.24
CA LEU A 129 -5.92 -16.43 6.86
C LEU A 129 -6.27 -16.82 5.43
N ILE A 130 -7.54 -16.70 5.04
CA ILE A 130 -8.00 -16.96 3.67
C ILE A 130 -7.21 -16.09 2.68
N LYS A 131 -7.04 -14.80 3.00
CA LYS A 131 -6.28 -13.87 2.17
C LYS A 131 -4.80 -14.23 2.09
N ALA A 132 -4.16 -14.50 3.23
CA ALA A 132 -2.75 -14.86 3.30
C ALA A 132 -2.47 -16.18 2.56
N HIS A 133 -3.28 -17.21 2.78
CA HIS A 133 -3.17 -18.49 2.07
C HIS A 133 -3.40 -18.35 0.56
N PHE A 134 -4.34 -17.51 0.12
CA PHE A 134 -4.55 -17.24 -1.31
C PHE A 134 -3.30 -16.65 -1.97
N PHE A 135 -2.70 -15.62 -1.36
CA PHE A 135 -1.49 -15.00 -1.92
C PHE A 135 -0.23 -15.85 -1.75
N ASN A 136 -0.21 -16.77 -0.79
CA ASN A 136 0.82 -17.80 -0.65
C ASN A 136 0.56 -19.04 -1.51
N GLU A 137 -0.42 -18.98 -2.43
CA GLU A 137 -0.81 -20.04 -3.36
C GLU A 137 -1.24 -21.36 -2.69
N ASN A 138 -1.57 -21.33 -1.40
CA ASN A 138 -2.09 -22.48 -0.66
C ASN A 138 -3.61 -22.57 -0.79
N TYR A 139 -4.06 -22.90 -2.01
CA TYR A 139 -5.48 -22.90 -2.38
C TYR A 139 -6.33 -23.91 -1.60
N GLU A 140 -5.78 -25.06 -1.20
CA GLU A 140 -6.52 -26.02 -0.38
C GLU A 140 -6.83 -25.47 1.02
N SER A 141 -5.92 -24.69 1.62
CA SER A 141 -6.19 -23.99 2.88
C SER A 141 -7.26 -22.92 2.73
N VAL A 142 -7.33 -22.22 1.59
CA VAL A 142 -8.42 -21.28 1.30
C VAL A 142 -9.78 -22.00 1.37
N LEU A 143 -9.90 -23.16 0.71
CA LEU A 143 -11.12 -23.97 0.73
C LEU A 143 -11.48 -24.40 2.16
N LYS A 144 -10.49 -24.89 2.93
CA LYS A 144 -10.65 -25.29 4.33
C LYS A 144 -11.21 -24.15 5.18
N TYR A 145 -10.59 -22.98 5.16
CA TYR A 145 -11.00 -21.85 6.01
C TYR A 145 -12.32 -21.22 5.59
N ILE A 146 -12.66 -21.25 4.29
CA ILE A 146 -14.00 -20.88 3.82
C ILE A 146 -15.05 -21.84 4.37
N GLN A 147 -14.75 -23.13 4.45
CA GLN A 147 -15.67 -24.10 5.05
C GLN A 147 -15.90 -23.81 6.54
N VAL A 148 -14.85 -23.44 7.30
CA VAL A 148 -14.99 -23.03 8.71
C VAL A 148 -15.95 -21.84 8.86
N LEU A 149 -15.86 -20.83 7.98
CA LEU A 149 -16.81 -19.70 8.01
C LEU A 149 -18.24 -20.13 7.69
N LYS A 150 -18.43 -21.05 6.73
CA LYS A 150 -19.74 -21.61 6.38
C LYS A 150 -20.37 -22.40 7.52
N ASP A 151 -19.60 -23.28 8.15
CA ASP A 151 -20.07 -24.12 9.25
C ASP A 151 -20.53 -23.28 10.46
N LYS A 152 -19.83 -22.16 10.70
CA LYS A 152 -20.19 -21.17 11.72
C LYS A 152 -21.32 -20.23 11.29
N LYS A 153 -21.82 -20.34 10.06
CA LYS A 153 -22.81 -19.42 9.47
C LYS A 153 -22.35 -17.95 9.54
N ALA A 154 -21.03 -17.72 9.46
CA ALA A 154 -20.45 -16.38 9.48
C ALA A 154 -20.72 -15.67 8.15
N THR A 155 -20.87 -14.35 8.20
CA THR A 155 -20.92 -13.53 6.98
C THR A 155 -19.54 -13.52 6.31
N ILE A 156 -19.45 -14.07 5.11
CA ILE A 156 -18.21 -14.12 4.33
C ILE A 156 -18.11 -12.85 3.48
N LYS A 157 -16.98 -12.14 3.58
CA LYS A 157 -16.74 -10.92 2.80
C LYS A 157 -16.62 -11.24 1.30
N PRO A 158 -17.04 -10.32 0.40
CA PRO A 158 -16.86 -10.49 -1.04
C PRO A 158 -15.42 -10.80 -1.46
N GLU A 159 -14.41 -10.16 -0.84
CA GLU A 159 -12.98 -10.42 -1.06
C GLU A 159 -12.64 -11.91 -0.80
N ASN A 160 -13.09 -12.47 0.32
CA ASN A 160 -12.86 -13.88 0.67
C ASN A 160 -13.59 -14.84 -0.29
N LEU A 161 -14.82 -14.50 -0.71
CA LEU A 161 -15.56 -15.29 -1.70
C LEU A 161 -14.88 -15.26 -3.08
N LEU A 162 -14.30 -14.12 -3.46
CA LEU A 162 -13.50 -14.03 -4.69
C LEU A 162 -12.26 -14.92 -4.58
N HIS A 163 -11.50 -14.84 -3.48
CA HIS A 163 -10.35 -15.71 -3.26
C HIS A 163 -10.72 -17.20 -3.29
N TYR A 164 -11.89 -17.56 -2.77
CA TYR A 164 -12.45 -18.91 -2.86
C TYR A 164 -12.69 -19.35 -4.31
N GLY A 165 -13.39 -18.53 -5.10
CA GLY A 165 -13.64 -18.81 -6.52
C GLY A 165 -12.34 -18.93 -7.33
N LEU A 166 -11.39 -18.01 -7.12
CA LEU A 166 -10.09 -18.05 -7.79
C LEU A 166 -9.26 -19.28 -7.38
N SER A 167 -9.34 -19.68 -6.11
CA SER A 167 -8.66 -20.90 -5.62
C SER A 167 -9.26 -22.16 -6.23
N LEU A 168 -10.59 -22.25 -6.33
CA LEU A 168 -11.27 -23.35 -7.02
C LEU A 168 -10.80 -23.47 -8.48
N ASP A 169 -10.69 -22.35 -9.20
CA ASP A 169 -10.24 -22.36 -10.59
C ASP A 169 -8.76 -22.80 -10.72
N ASN A 170 -7.88 -22.34 -9.83
CA ASN A 170 -6.47 -22.79 -9.81
C ASN A 170 -6.33 -24.28 -9.48
N LEU A 171 -7.25 -24.84 -8.70
CA LEU A 171 -7.33 -26.28 -8.41
C LEU A 171 -8.03 -27.08 -9.53
N GLY A 172 -8.38 -26.45 -10.65
CA GLY A 172 -9.06 -27.11 -11.78
C GLY A 172 -10.55 -27.40 -11.55
N LYS A 173 -11.14 -26.89 -10.47
CA LYS A 173 -12.57 -27.04 -10.14
C LYS A 173 -13.41 -25.96 -10.84
N THR A 174 -13.28 -25.87 -12.17
CA THR A 174 -13.79 -24.74 -12.98
C THR A 174 -15.29 -24.51 -12.86
N GLU A 175 -16.12 -25.57 -12.89
CA GLU A 175 -17.58 -25.40 -12.74
C GLU A 175 -17.97 -24.78 -11.40
N LEU A 176 -17.29 -25.19 -10.32
CA LEU A 176 -17.52 -24.62 -8.99
C LEU A 176 -17.05 -23.16 -8.95
N ALA A 177 -15.89 -22.86 -9.54
CA ALA A 177 -15.38 -21.50 -9.62
C ALA A 177 -16.34 -20.56 -10.36
N GLU A 178 -16.88 -20.98 -11.51
CA GLU A 178 -17.84 -20.19 -12.28
C GLU A 178 -19.13 -19.88 -11.50
N ASN A 179 -19.60 -20.84 -10.70
CA ASN A 179 -20.75 -20.61 -9.82
C ASN A 179 -20.44 -19.59 -8.71
N GLU A 180 -19.22 -19.57 -8.17
CA GLU A 180 -18.81 -18.55 -7.20
C GLU A 180 -18.60 -17.19 -7.85
N PHE A 181 -18.03 -17.12 -9.06
CA PHE A 181 -17.84 -15.86 -9.79
C PHE A 181 -19.16 -15.16 -10.11
N LYS A 182 -20.24 -15.91 -10.40
CA LYS A 182 -21.59 -15.35 -10.54
C LYS A 182 -22.07 -14.63 -9.28
N LYS A 183 -21.70 -15.12 -8.09
CA LYS A 183 -22.04 -14.47 -6.80
C LYS A 183 -21.22 -13.20 -6.55
N ILE A 184 -20.06 -13.07 -7.18
CA ILE A 184 -19.24 -11.86 -7.10
C ILE A 184 -19.72 -10.80 -8.10
N ASN A 185 -20.10 -11.21 -9.31
CA ASN A 185 -20.53 -10.33 -10.40
C ASN A 185 -21.96 -9.81 -10.22
N ILE A 186 -22.20 -9.07 -9.14
CA ILE A 186 -23.48 -8.46 -8.80
C ILE A 186 -23.48 -6.97 -9.17
N SER A 187 -24.53 -6.53 -9.85
CA SER A 187 -24.70 -5.12 -10.24
C SER A 187 -24.65 -4.17 -9.05
N PHE A 188 -24.06 -3.00 -9.26
CA PHE A 188 -23.91 -1.93 -8.27
C PHE A 188 -23.12 -2.30 -7.01
N SER A 189 -22.35 -3.39 -7.05
CA SER A 189 -21.54 -3.87 -5.92
C SER A 189 -20.22 -4.51 -6.39
N ASN A 190 -19.35 -4.81 -5.42
CA ASN A 190 -18.13 -5.61 -5.61
C ASN A 190 -17.22 -5.09 -6.73
N TYR A 191 -17.12 -3.77 -6.95
CA TYR A 191 -16.41 -3.23 -8.10
C TYR A 191 -14.93 -3.64 -8.13
N HIS A 192 -14.29 -3.68 -6.96
CA HIS A 192 -12.89 -4.10 -6.85
C HIS A 192 -12.73 -5.58 -7.20
N GLU A 193 -13.60 -6.42 -6.68
CA GLU A 193 -13.60 -7.87 -6.91
C GLU A 193 -13.94 -8.20 -8.37
N ARG A 194 -14.89 -7.49 -8.97
CA ARG A 194 -15.25 -7.60 -10.40
C ARG A 194 -14.09 -7.20 -11.31
N LEU A 195 -13.30 -6.18 -10.93
CA LEU A 195 -12.06 -5.84 -11.64
C LEU A 195 -11.02 -6.97 -11.54
N ILE A 196 -10.82 -7.56 -10.36
CA ILE A 196 -9.88 -8.67 -10.19
C ILE A 196 -10.35 -9.89 -11.00
N LEU A 197 -11.65 -10.22 -10.95
CA LEU A 197 -12.24 -11.29 -11.74
C LEU A 197 -12.04 -11.07 -13.24
N ALA A 198 -12.26 -9.85 -13.75
CA ALA A 198 -12.01 -9.53 -15.15
C ALA A 198 -10.53 -9.71 -15.51
N LYS A 199 -9.58 -9.29 -14.65
CA LYS A 199 -8.14 -9.52 -14.87
C LYS A 199 -7.81 -11.02 -14.93
N HIS A 200 -8.42 -11.83 -14.06
CA HIS A 200 -8.27 -13.28 -14.08
C HIS A 200 -8.75 -13.89 -15.41
N LEU A 201 -9.93 -13.48 -15.88
CA LEU A 201 -10.49 -13.94 -17.16
C LEU A 201 -9.61 -13.55 -18.36
N ILE A 202 -9.05 -12.33 -18.35
CA ILE A 202 -8.08 -11.88 -19.37
C ILE A 202 -6.85 -12.80 -19.40
N ASN A 203 -6.30 -13.15 -18.22
CA ASN A 203 -5.15 -14.05 -18.12
C ASN A 203 -5.47 -15.47 -18.62
N LYS A 204 -6.74 -15.90 -18.54
CA LYS A 204 -7.24 -17.18 -19.08
C LYS A 204 -7.68 -17.10 -20.55
N ASN A 205 -7.38 -16.01 -21.26
CA ASN A 205 -7.81 -15.72 -22.63
C ASN A 205 -9.35 -15.64 -22.83
N LYS A 206 -10.13 -15.52 -21.76
CA LYS A 206 -11.59 -15.29 -21.80
C LYS A 206 -11.91 -13.79 -21.90
N LYS A 207 -11.41 -13.15 -22.96
CA LYS A 207 -11.44 -11.68 -23.11
C LYS A 207 -12.85 -11.11 -23.27
N ASP A 208 -13.74 -11.82 -23.96
CA ASP A 208 -15.12 -11.35 -24.19
C ASP A 208 -15.92 -11.28 -22.87
N GLU A 209 -15.84 -12.33 -22.05
CA GLU A 209 -16.45 -12.36 -20.72
C GLU A 209 -15.88 -11.26 -19.81
N ALA A 210 -14.55 -11.06 -19.84
CA ALA A 210 -13.91 -9.99 -19.08
C ALA A 210 -14.41 -8.61 -19.52
N LYS A 211 -14.53 -8.38 -20.84
CA LYS A 211 -15.01 -7.13 -21.42
C LYS A 211 -16.45 -6.83 -20.99
N GLU A 212 -17.32 -7.84 -20.96
CA GLU A 212 -18.69 -7.70 -20.49
C GLU A 212 -18.75 -7.22 -19.02
N ILE A 213 -17.96 -7.82 -18.14
CA ILE A 213 -17.89 -7.43 -16.72
C ILE A 213 -17.40 -5.98 -16.59
N LEU A 214 -16.30 -5.66 -17.27
CA LEU A 214 -15.68 -4.32 -17.22
C LEU A 214 -16.63 -3.25 -17.76
N GLN A 215 -17.36 -3.55 -18.84
CA GLN A 215 -18.31 -2.62 -19.42
C GLN A 215 -19.49 -2.34 -18.47
N LYS A 216 -20.05 -3.38 -17.85
CA LYS A 216 -21.08 -3.20 -16.81
C LYS A 216 -20.59 -2.36 -15.64
N VAL A 217 -19.38 -2.63 -15.12
CA VAL A 217 -18.77 -1.83 -14.05
C VAL A 217 -18.60 -0.37 -14.49
N TYR A 218 -18.16 -0.13 -15.72
CA TYR A 218 -18.00 1.23 -16.25
C TYR A 218 -19.35 1.96 -16.36
N GLU A 219 -20.36 1.32 -16.92
CA GLU A 219 -21.71 1.88 -17.07
C GLU A 219 -22.33 2.23 -15.71
N GLU A 220 -22.23 1.32 -14.73
CA GLU A 220 -22.67 1.56 -13.36
C GLU A 220 -21.92 2.75 -12.71
N SER A 221 -20.62 2.89 -13.00
CA SER A 221 -19.80 3.99 -12.47
C SER A 221 -20.22 5.38 -12.92
N THR A 222 -20.92 5.49 -14.04
CA THR A 222 -21.46 6.78 -14.53
C THR A 222 -22.54 7.36 -13.60
N ARG A 223 -23.16 6.50 -12.78
CA ARG A 223 -24.25 6.86 -11.86
C ARG A 223 -23.78 7.06 -10.42
N PHE A 224 -22.46 7.02 -10.17
CA PHE A 224 -21.93 7.15 -8.81
C PHE A 224 -22.21 8.53 -8.21
N SER A 225 -22.55 8.53 -6.93
CA SER A 225 -22.41 9.73 -6.11
C SER A 225 -20.93 10.09 -5.94
N ARG A 226 -20.66 11.33 -5.51
CA ARG A 226 -19.30 11.82 -5.29
C ARG A 226 -18.48 10.91 -4.36
N ASP A 227 -19.11 10.41 -3.29
CA ASP A 227 -18.44 9.59 -2.28
C ASP A 227 -18.11 8.20 -2.81
N ILE A 228 -19.06 7.56 -3.50
CA ILE A 228 -18.83 6.24 -4.13
C ILE A 228 -17.74 6.34 -5.19
N ALA A 229 -17.73 7.41 -5.99
CA ALA A 229 -16.69 7.67 -6.97
C ALA A 229 -15.31 7.91 -6.34
N LYS A 230 -15.25 8.55 -5.16
CA LYS A 230 -13.99 8.74 -4.42
C LYS A 230 -13.43 7.39 -3.96
N ILE A 231 -14.25 6.54 -3.36
CA ILE A 231 -13.85 5.21 -2.86
C ILE A 231 -13.37 4.32 -4.02
N ASN A 232 -14.09 4.31 -5.14
CA ASN A 232 -13.82 3.40 -6.26
C ASN A 232 -12.91 4.00 -7.34
N ARG A 233 -12.32 5.17 -7.13
CA ARG A 233 -11.55 5.91 -8.15
C ARG A 233 -10.47 5.05 -8.81
N HIS A 234 -9.67 4.36 -8.00
CA HIS A 234 -8.59 3.51 -8.50
C HIS A 234 -9.13 2.35 -9.34
N THR A 235 -10.18 1.67 -8.86
CA THR A 235 -10.85 0.59 -9.56
C THR A 235 -11.38 1.04 -10.92
N ILE A 236 -12.14 2.15 -10.97
CA ILE A 236 -12.73 2.64 -12.21
C ILE A 236 -11.67 3.12 -13.22
N ASN A 237 -10.57 3.70 -12.74
CA ASN A 237 -9.45 4.05 -13.62
C ASN A 237 -8.82 2.81 -14.27
N ASN A 238 -8.65 1.72 -13.51
CA ASN A 238 -8.17 0.44 -14.05
C ASN A 238 -9.16 -0.16 -15.05
N VAL A 239 -10.46 -0.13 -14.75
CA VAL A 239 -11.52 -0.60 -15.65
C VAL A 239 -11.46 0.13 -16.99
N LYS A 240 -11.41 1.46 -16.97
CA LYS A 240 -11.27 2.29 -18.18
C LYS A 240 -10.01 1.98 -18.97
N SER A 241 -8.90 1.72 -18.28
CA SER A 241 -7.63 1.38 -18.91
C SER A 241 -7.73 0.04 -19.65
N LEU A 242 -8.25 -1.00 -18.99
CA LEU A 242 -8.38 -2.33 -19.56
C LEU A 242 -9.35 -2.37 -20.75
N LEU A 243 -10.49 -1.65 -20.66
CA LEU A 243 -11.44 -1.56 -21.78
C LEU A 243 -10.85 -0.96 -23.06
N LYS A 244 -9.81 -0.11 -22.96
CA LYS A 244 -9.12 0.42 -24.14
C LYS A 244 -8.17 -0.58 -24.78
N THR A 245 -7.74 -1.59 -24.04
CA THR A 245 -6.78 -2.61 -24.48
C THR A 245 -7.42 -3.90 -24.99
N LEU A 246 -8.73 -4.08 -24.76
CA LEU A 246 -9.52 -5.26 -25.13
C LEU A 246 -10.44 -5.00 -26.33
#